data_AF-A0AAV3K388-F1
#
_entry.id   AF-A0AAV3K388-F1
#
_cell.length_a   1.000
_cell.length_b   1.000
_cell.length_c   1.000
_cell.angle_alpha   90.00
_cell.angle_beta   90.00
_cell.angle_gamma   90.00
#
_symmetry.space_group_name_H-M   'P 1'
#
loop_
_entity.id
_entity.type
_entity.pdbx_description
1 polymer ?
#
loop_
_entity_poly.entity_id
_entity_poly.type
_entity_poly.pdbx_seq_one_letter_code
_entity_poly.pdbx_strand_id
1 'polypeptide(L)'
;DSAKYDDLKSRYERFQSQSFKNLDYDFDSVRTQRQSPFSERKQAQYQRLNLPDLPTTTIGSFPQTREVRKYRADWKNQRISDEAYKEFLENEIARWIKIQEEIGLDVLVHGEFERNDMVEFFGEKLQGFLVTKFGWVQSYGSRAVKPPVIYGDVKWTEPLTVKETVYAQSLTDKPVKGMLTGPVTILNWSFERVDIPRTTVQDQIALAINAEVLALEENGIKVIQVDEPALREGLPLRSEYHEQYLKDAVHSFKLATSSVK
;
A
#
# COMPACT_ATOMS: atom_id res chain seq x y z
N ASP A 1 -2.95 45.94 0.19
CA ASP A 1 -1.55 45.57 -0.09
C ASP A 1 -1.53 44.66 -1.30
N SER A 2 -1.40 45.25 -2.51
CA SER A 2 -1.49 44.53 -3.79
C SER A 2 -0.31 43.59 -4.00
N ALA A 3 0.90 43.97 -3.55
CA ALA A 3 2.10 43.14 -3.68
C ALA A 3 1.98 41.82 -2.92
N LYS A 4 1.42 41.84 -1.70
CA LYS A 4 1.15 40.62 -0.92
C LYS A 4 0.12 39.72 -1.60
N TYR A 5 -0.92 40.31 -2.20
CA TYR A 5 -1.92 39.55 -2.95
C TYR A 5 -1.30 38.87 -4.18
N ASP A 6 -0.49 39.60 -4.95
CA ASP A 6 0.15 39.08 -6.16
C ASP A 6 1.13 37.93 -5.85
N ASP A 7 1.94 38.05 -4.78
CA ASP A 7 2.81 36.94 -4.32
C ASP A 7 1.99 35.68 -3.95
N LEU A 8 0.95 35.84 -3.13
CA LEU A 8 0.10 34.73 -2.73
C LEU A 8 -0.61 34.09 -3.92
N LYS A 9 -1.08 34.90 -4.88
CA LYS A 9 -1.68 34.44 -6.13
C LYS A 9 -0.68 33.66 -6.97
N SER A 10 0.53 34.16 -7.20
CA SER A 10 1.56 33.44 -7.96
C SER A 10 1.99 32.14 -7.29
N ARG A 11 2.04 32.10 -5.95
CA ARG A 11 2.29 30.85 -5.19
C ARG A 11 1.16 29.85 -5.37
N TYR A 12 -0.08 30.30 -5.32
CA TYR A 12 -1.26 29.47 -5.56
C TYR A 12 -1.28 28.93 -6.99
N GLU A 13 -1.09 29.78 -8.01
CA GLU A 13 -1.08 29.38 -9.42
C GLU A 13 0.01 28.35 -9.71
N ARG A 14 1.23 28.57 -9.20
CA ARG A 14 2.33 27.60 -9.30
C ARG A 14 2.00 26.27 -8.61
N PHE A 15 1.27 26.30 -7.50
CA PHE A 15 0.83 25.08 -6.82
C PHE A 15 -0.25 24.34 -7.62
N GLN A 16 -1.20 25.07 -8.23
CA GLN A 16 -2.25 24.49 -9.07
C GLN A 16 -1.71 23.93 -10.39
N SER A 17 -0.59 24.45 -10.89
CA SER A 17 0.06 23.98 -12.12
C SER A 17 1.03 22.81 -11.90
N GLN A 18 1.07 22.22 -10.70
CA GLN A 18 1.95 21.09 -10.44
C GLN A 18 1.44 19.83 -11.14
N SER A 19 2.36 18.94 -11.52
CA SER A 19 2.05 17.70 -12.26
C SER A 19 1.21 16.68 -11.48
N PHE A 20 0.99 16.93 -10.18
CA PHE A 20 0.13 16.12 -9.29
C PHE A 20 -1.21 16.79 -9.00
N LYS A 21 -1.60 17.83 -9.74
CA LYS A 21 -2.85 18.56 -9.56
C LYS A 21 -3.67 18.53 -10.83
N ASN A 22 -4.99 18.53 -10.65
CA ASN A 22 -5.97 18.57 -11.72
C ASN A 22 -5.74 17.42 -12.72
N LEU A 23 -5.42 16.24 -12.19
CA LEU A 23 -5.30 15.03 -12.98
C LEU A 23 -6.69 14.52 -13.36
N ASP A 24 -6.84 14.14 -14.62
CA ASP A 24 -8.05 13.49 -15.12
C ASP A 24 -8.01 12.00 -14.78
N TYR A 25 -9.05 11.49 -14.12
CA TYR A 25 -9.22 10.08 -13.81
C TYR A 25 -10.47 9.55 -14.51
N ASP A 26 -10.32 8.44 -15.21
CA ASP A 26 -11.42 7.63 -15.71
C ASP A 26 -11.65 6.46 -14.75
N PHE A 27 -12.39 6.71 -13.68
CA PHE A 27 -12.72 5.68 -12.69
C PHE A 27 -13.54 4.53 -13.28
N ASP A 28 -14.31 4.80 -14.33
CA ASP A 28 -15.19 3.81 -14.98
C ASP A 28 -14.42 2.87 -15.91
N SER A 29 -13.21 3.25 -16.35
CA SER A 29 -12.33 2.39 -17.15
C SER A 29 -11.87 1.14 -16.42
N VAL A 30 -11.87 1.15 -15.08
CA VAL A 30 -11.44 0.02 -14.25
C VAL A 30 -12.66 -0.69 -13.69
N ARG A 31 -12.79 -1.97 -14.02
CA ARG A 31 -13.90 -2.80 -13.52
C ARG A 31 -13.83 -2.92 -11.99
N THR A 32 -14.99 -2.89 -11.35
CA THR A 32 -15.14 -3.16 -9.91
C THR A 32 -15.71 -4.54 -9.62
N GLN A 33 -15.64 -5.44 -10.60
CA GLN A 33 -16.02 -6.85 -10.47
C GLN A 33 -14.92 -7.72 -11.09
N ARG A 34 -14.63 -8.86 -10.48
CA ARG A 34 -13.77 -9.89 -11.08
C ARG A 34 -14.46 -10.49 -12.31
N GLN A 35 -13.67 -11.02 -13.25
CA GLN A 35 -14.18 -11.59 -14.51
C GLN A 35 -15.17 -12.74 -14.30
N SER A 36 -14.94 -13.56 -13.28
CA SER A 36 -15.76 -14.73 -12.96
C SER A 36 -16.12 -14.76 -11.47
N PRO A 37 -17.24 -15.40 -11.07
CA PRO A 37 -17.61 -15.63 -9.68
C PRO A 37 -16.57 -16.43 -8.89
N PHE A 38 -16.62 -16.36 -7.57
CA PHE A 38 -15.64 -17.05 -6.71
C PHE A 38 -15.65 -18.57 -6.91
N SER A 39 -16.81 -19.19 -7.16
CA SER A 39 -16.94 -20.63 -7.40
C SER A 39 -16.07 -21.11 -8.57
N GLU A 40 -15.94 -20.31 -9.62
CA GLU A 40 -15.09 -20.62 -10.79
C GLU A 40 -13.62 -20.31 -10.51
N ARG A 41 -13.33 -19.12 -9.95
CA ARG A 41 -11.96 -18.72 -9.61
C ARG A 41 -11.30 -19.70 -8.64
N LYS A 42 -12.06 -20.20 -7.66
CA LYS A 42 -11.59 -21.18 -6.67
C LYS A 42 -11.02 -22.43 -7.34
N GLN A 43 -11.66 -22.93 -8.40
CA GLN A 43 -11.18 -24.12 -9.13
C GLN A 43 -9.87 -23.83 -9.88
N ALA A 44 -9.79 -22.70 -10.57
CA ALA A 44 -8.55 -22.27 -11.24
C ALA A 44 -7.41 -22.03 -10.25
N GLN A 45 -7.72 -21.44 -9.08
CA GLN A 45 -6.75 -21.19 -8.01
C GLN A 45 -6.23 -22.51 -7.40
N TYR A 46 -7.09 -23.50 -7.18
CA TYR A 46 -6.64 -24.82 -6.70
C TYR A 46 -5.67 -25.48 -7.67
N GLN A 47 -5.97 -25.48 -8.97
CA GLN A 47 -5.08 -26.03 -9.99
C GLN A 47 -3.75 -25.26 -10.07
N ARG A 48 -3.79 -23.92 -9.94
CA ARG A 48 -2.62 -23.05 -10.09
C ARG A 48 -1.70 -23.06 -8.87
N LEU A 49 -2.25 -23.13 -7.67
CA LEU A 49 -1.50 -23.03 -6.41
C LEU A 49 -1.19 -24.39 -5.79
N ASN A 50 -1.97 -25.43 -6.10
CA ASN A 50 -1.81 -26.80 -5.60
C ASN A 50 -1.61 -26.87 -4.08
N LEU A 51 -2.44 -26.12 -3.34
CA LEU A 51 -2.38 -26.04 -1.88
C LEU A 51 -3.04 -27.27 -1.23
N PRO A 52 -2.56 -27.71 -0.05
CA PRO A 52 -3.23 -28.77 0.72
C PRO A 52 -4.59 -28.27 1.27
N ASP A 53 -5.38 -29.19 1.83
CA ASP A 53 -6.72 -28.88 2.37
C ASP A 53 -6.71 -27.83 3.50
N LEU A 54 -5.65 -27.83 4.30
CA LEU A 54 -5.44 -26.91 5.42
C LEU A 54 -4.15 -26.11 5.20
N PRO A 55 -4.11 -25.19 4.21
CA PRO A 55 -2.90 -24.47 3.88
C PRO A 55 -2.53 -23.49 4.98
N THR A 56 -1.25 -23.44 5.30
CA THR A 56 -0.66 -22.64 6.36
C THR A 56 0.05 -21.41 5.78
N THR A 57 -0.09 -20.28 6.47
CA THR A 57 0.54 -19.02 6.08
C THR A 57 0.66 -18.11 7.30
N THR A 58 1.35 -16.98 7.15
CA THR A 58 1.37 -15.88 8.12
C THR A 58 0.79 -14.61 7.48
N ILE A 59 0.72 -13.52 8.25
CA ILE A 59 -0.01 -12.31 7.83
C ILE A 59 0.83 -11.41 6.93
N GLY A 60 2.14 -11.27 7.16
CA GLY A 60 3.01 -10.34 6.41
C GLY A 60 4.32 -10.05 7.12
N SER A 61 4.29 -9.09 8.05
CA SER A 61 5.49 -8.66 8.79
C SER A 61 6.13 -9.76 9.65
N PHE A 62 7.47 -9.73 9.68
CA PHE A 62 8.30 -10.50 10.62
C PHE A 62 8.99 -9.57 11.63
N PRO A 63 9.60 -10.11 12.71
CA PRO A 63 10.20 -9.32 13.78
C PRO A 63 11.11 -8.18 13.29
N GLN A 64 10.67 -6.95 13.56
CA GLN A 64 11.43 -5.72 13.32
C GLN A 64 12.54 -5.58 14.39
N THR A 65 13.63 -6.33 14.21
CA THR A 65 14.74 -6.39 15.18
C THR A 65 15.43 -5.03 15.35
N ARG A 66 16.25 -4.91 16.40
CA ARG A 66 17.09 -3.71 16.59
C ARG A 66 18.00 -3.46 15.38
N GLU A 67 18.47 -4.53 14.74
CA GLU A 67 19.33 -4.48 13.57
C GLU A 67 18.58 -3.96 12.33
N VAL A 68 17.40 -4.51 12.01
CA VAL A 68 16.53 -4.02 10.92
C VAL A 68 16.24 -2.52 11.08
N ARG A 69 15.85 -2.10 12.29
CA ARG A 69 15.59 -0.69 12.58
C ARG A 69 16.85 0.17 12.45
N LYS A 70 18.02 -0.34 12.84
CA LYS A 70 19.30 0.36 12.74
C LYS A 70 19.70 0.55 11.28
N TYR A 71 19.66 -0.49 10.46
CA TYR A 71 20.01 -0.41 9.03
C TYR A 71 19.11 0.57 8.29
N ARG A 72 17.79 0.51 8.52
CA ARG A 72 16.85 1.48 7.94
C ARG A 72 17.16 2.91 8.37
N ALA A 73 17.46 3.13 9.65
CA ALA A 73 17.82 4.45 10.16
C ALA A 73 19.16 4.94 9.59
N ASP A 74 20.15 4.06 9.45
CA ASP A 74 21.45 4.41 8.87
C ASP A 74 21.30 4.76 7.39
N TRP A 75 20.49 4.02 6.64
CA TRP A 75 20.17 4.32 5.24
C TRP A 75 19.42 5.66 5.08
N LYS A 76 18.34 5.89 5.85
CA LYS A 76 17.60 7.17 5.81
C LYS A 76 18.46 8.38 6.20
N ASN A 77 19.52 8.18 6.98
CA ASN A 77 20.47 9.22 7.38
C ASN A 77 21.77 9.23 6.54
N GLN A 78 21.79 8.52 5.40
CA GLN A 78 22.93 8.48 4.46
C GLN A 78 24.25 8.02 5.11
N ARG A 79 24.17 7.18 6.15
CA ARG A 79 25.34 6.58 6.82
C ARG A 79 25.82 5.28 6.16
N ILE A 80 24.97 4.67 5.34
CA ILE A 80 25.28 3.52 4.49
C ILE A 80 24.74 3.79 3.07
N SER A 81 25.31 3.12 2.07
CA SER A 81 24.86 3.27 0.68
C SER A 81 23.57 2.52 0.40
N ASP A 82 22.94 2.83 -0.75
CA ASP A 82 21.75 2.12 -1.23
C ASP A 82 22.05 0.64 -1.49
N GLU A 83 23.25 0.32 -1.97
CA GLU A 83 23.70 -1.06 -2.21
C GLU A 83 23.83 -1.83 -0.89
N ALA A 84 24.44 -1.23 0.13
CA ALA A 84 24.60 -1.86 1.43
C ALA A 84 23.24 -2.11 2.12
N TYR A 85 22.29 -1.19 1.98
CA TYR A 85 20.94 -1.38 2.50
C TYR A 85 20.16 -2.43 1.71
N LYS A 86 20.30 -2.43 0.38
CA LYS A 86 19.70 -3.45 -0.50
C LYS A 86 20.21 -4.85 -0.13
N GLU A 87 21.51 -5.03 0.00
CA GLU A 87 22.13 -6.32 0.37
C GLU A 87 21.63 -6.79 1.75
N PHE A 88 21.52 -5.89 2.72
CA PHE A 88 20.94 -6.20 4.03
C PHE A 88 19.49 -6.70 3.92
N LEU A 89 18.64 -6.01 3.15
CA LEU A 89 17.24 -6.42 2.96
C LEU A 89 17.14 -7.78 2.27
N GLU A 90 17.92 -8.00 1.21
CA GLU A 90 17.96 -9.27 0.49
C GLU A 90 18.37 -10.42 1.42
N ASN A 91 19.38 -10.23 2.27
CA ASN A 91 19.80 -11.22 3.26
C ASN A 91 18.72 -11.53 4.31
N GLU A 92 18.01 -10.51 4.82
CA GLU A 92 16.93 -10.73 5.78
C GLU A 92 15.73 -11.45 5.13
N ILE A 93 15.36 -11.09 3.90
CA ILE A 93 14.32 -11.78 3.13
C ILE A 93 14.73 -13.25 2.93
N ALA A 94 15.94 -13.51 2.46
CA ALA A 94 16.44 -14.87 2.22
C ALA A 94 16.42 -15.72 3.49
N ARG A 95 16.84 -15.15 4.61
CA ARG A 95 16.80 -15.81 5.92
C ARG A 95 15.38 -16.23 6.30
N TRP A 96 14.40 -15.34 6.15
CA TRP A 96 13.02 -15.65 6.53
C TRP A 96 12.29 -16.55 5.54
N ILE A 97 12.60 -16.49 4.24
CA ILE A 97 12.09 -17.48 3.27
C ILE A 97 12.55 -18.87 3.68
N LYS A 98 13.85 -19.05 3.95
CA LYS A 98 14.40 -20.33 4.41
C LYS A 98 13.74 -20.84 5.69
N ILE A 99 13.57 -19.99 6.70
CA ILE A 99 12.91 -20.38 7.96
C ILE A 99 11.48 -20.86 7.69
N GLN A 100 10.72 -20.14 6.86
CA GLN A 100 9.34 -20.51 6.54
C GLN A 100 9.23 -21.85 5.79
N GLU A 101 10.19 -22.13 4.89
CA GLU A 101 10.29 -23.42 4.22
C GLU A 101 10.62 -24.54 5.20
N GLU A 102 11.59 -24.35 6.09
CA GLU A 102 12.02 -25.33 7.10
C GLU A 102 10.90 -25.70 8.08
N ILE A 103 10.05 -24.74 8.47
CA ILE A 103 8.88 -25.00 9.33
C ILE A 103 7.66 -25.53 8.54
N GLY A 104 7.75 -25.58 7.21
CA GLY A 104 6.75 -26.21 6.36
C GLY A 104 5.53 -25.35 6.00
N LEU A 105 5.62 -24.01 5.99
CA LEU A 105 4.49 -23.15 5.57
C LEU A 105 4.15 -23.32 4.07
N ASP A 106 2.87 -23.20 3.69
CA ASP A 106 2.42 -23.42 2.31
C ASP A 106 2.43 -22.16 1.45
N VAL A 107 2.09 -21.00 2.03
CA VAL A 107 2.12 -19.69 1.37
C VAL A 107 2.98 -18.74 2.20
N LEU A 108 4.04 -18.21 1.60
CA LEU A 108 5.08 -17.46 2.28
C LEU A 108 4.87 -15.95 2.19
N VAL A 109 5.57 -15.22 3.04
CA VAL A 109 5.65 -13.74 3.04
C VAL A 109 7.13 -13.32 3.10
N HIS A 110 7.46 -12.11 2.64
CA HIS A 110 8.84 -11.61 2.65
C HIS A 110 9.25 -10.92 3.96
N GLY A 111 8.31 -10.62 4.86
CA GLY A 111 8.59 -10.07 6.18
C GLY A 111 8.57 -8.54 6.30
N GLU A 112 8.43 -7.81 5.19
CA GLU A 112 8.27 -6.34 5.16
C GLU A 112 9.41 -5.56 5.86
N PHE A 113 10.66 -6.01 5.72
CA PHE A 113 11.83 -5.38 6.34
C PHE A 113 12.15 -3.99 5.76
N GLU A 114 11.75 -3.74 4.52
CA GLU A 114 11.86 -2.44 3.85
C GLU A 114 10.89 -1.40 4.43
N ARG A 115 9.83 -1.83 5.13
CA ARG A 115 8.74 -0.98 5.61
C ARG A 115 8.91 -0.62 7.08
N ASN A 116 8.66 0.64 7.40
CA ASN A 116 8.55 1.13 8.78
C ASN A 116 7.12 1.09 9.32
N ASP A 117 6.16 1.43 8.46
CA ASP A 117 4.75 1.56 8.76
C ASP A 117 3.95 1.30 7.48
N MET A 118 2.76 0.70 7.62
CA MET A 118 1.97 0.23 6.49
C MET A 118 1.28 1.35 5.70
N VAL A 119 1.29 2.60 6.17
CA VAL A 119 0.75 3.76 5.44
C VAL A 119 1.85 4.76 5.11
N GLU A 120 2.80 5.00 6.01
CA GLU A 120 3.94 5.89 5.73
C GLU A 120 4.74 5.41 4.50
N PHE A 121 4.95 4.10 4.36
CA PHE A 121 5.67 3.53 3.21
C PHE A 121 5.03 3.89 1.86
N PHE A 122 3.70 3.84 1.77
CA PHE A 122 2.97 4.20 0.55
C PHE A 122 2.96 5.71 0.35
N GLY A 123 2.81 6.49 1.43
CA GLY A 123 2.89 7.95 1.39
C GLY A 123 4.26 8.49 0.97
N GLU A 124 5.36 7.76 1.22
CA GLU A 124 6.71 8.14 0.74
C GLU A 124 6.87 7.94 -0.78
N LYS A 125 6.06 7.07 -1.40
CA LYS A 125 6.24 6.61 -2.78
C LYS A 125 5.14 7.05 -3.76
N LEU A 126 3.93 7.32 -3.27
CA LEU A 126 2.82 7.78 -4.10
C LEU A 126 2.91 9.30 -4.34
N GLN A 127 2.70 9.70 -5.58
CA GLN A 127 2.51 11.12 -5.90
C GLN A 127 1.22 11.62 -5.24
N GLY A 128 1.19 12.90 -4.84
CA GLY A 128 0.06 13.51 -4.13
C GLY A 128 0.13 13.40 -2.60
N PHE A 129 1.15 12.71 -2.07
CA PHE A 129 1.44 12.59 -0.64
C PHE A 129 2.70 13.37 -0.21
N LEU A 130 2.67 13.85 1.03
CA LEU A 130 3.82 14.40 1.72
C LEU A 130 3.97 13.73 3.08
N VAL A 131 5.21 13.35 3.42
CA VAL A 131 5.55 12.78 4.74
C VAL A 131 6.32 13.80 5.55
N THR A 132 5.91 13.99 6.80
CA THR A 132 6.55 14.96 7.70
C THR A 132 7.82 14.38 8.35
N LYS A 133 8.65 15.23 8.95
CA LYS A 133 9.79 14.79 9.80
C LYS A 133 9.41 14.67 11.28
N PHE A 134 8.55 15.56 11.76
CA PHE A 134 8.19 15.70 13.18
C PHE A 134 6.68 15.75 13.45
N GLY A 135 5.83 15.41 12.47
CA GLY A 135 4.37 15.41 12.61
C GLY A 135 3.85 14.16 13.35
N TRP A 136 4.35 13.95 14.57
CA TRP A 136 3.96 12.82 15.40
C TRP A 136 2.58 13.05 16.02
N VAL A 137 1.74 12.02 15.98
CA VAL A 137 0.43 11.96 16.62
C VAL A 137 0.40 10.75 17.53
N GLN A 138 0.00 10.94 18.79
CA GLN A 138 -0.15 9.82 19.72
C GLN A 138 -1.28 8.89 19.23
N SER A 139 -0.98 7.59 19.16
CA SER A 139 -1.95 6.55 18.77
C SER A 139 -2.41 5.74 19.99
N TYR A 140 -1.47 5.17 20.75
CA TYR A 140 -1.80 4.40 21.95
C TYR A 140 -0.64 4.34 22.95
N GLY A 141 -0.88 4.75 24.20
CA GLY A 141 0.17 4.79 25.23
C GLY A 141 1.34 5.69 24.79
N SER A 142 2.56 5.15 24.78
CA SER A 142 3.75 5.85 24.27
C SER A 142 4.00 5.66 22.77
N ARG A 143 3.10 4.97 22.05
CA ARG A 143 3.20 4.77 20.61
C ARG A 143 2.62 5.98 19.88
N ALA A 144 3.44 6.59 19.05
CA ALA A 144 3.03 7.64 18.12
C ALA A 144 3.20 7.15 16.68
N VAL A 145 2.36 7.68 15.80
CA VAL A 145 2.41 7.50 14.34
C VAL A 145 2.71 8.83 13.68
N LYS A 146 3.08 8.80 12.41
CA LYS A 146 3.39 9.99 11.63
C LYS A 146 2.57 9.96 10.34
N PRO A 147 1.26 10.29 10.42
CA PRO A 147 0.36 10.19 9.28
C PRO A 147 0.88 10.98 8.08
N PRO A 148 0.93 10.39 6.88
CA PRO A 148 1.15 11.15 5.65
C PRO A 148 0.06 12.21 5.44
N VAL A 149 0.36 13.23 4.65
CA VAL A 149 -0.59 14.29 4.27
C VAL A 149 -0.89 14.16 2.79
N ILE A 150 -2.16 14.00 2.45
CA ILE A 150 -2.65 14.04 1.07
C ILE A 150 -2.84 15.50 0.71
N TYR A 151 -2.09 15.99 -0.27
CA TYR A 151 -2.11 17.41 -0.66
C TYR A 151 -2.32 17.62 -2.16
N GLY A 152 -2.28 16.54 -2.95
CA GLY A 152 -2.47 16.51 -4.39
C GLY A 152 -3.34 15.34 -4.83
N ASP A 153 -3.49 15.16 -6.14
CA ASP A 153 -4.16 14.02 -6.72
C ASP A 153 -3.22 12.80 -6.65
N VAL A 154 -3.77 11.65 -6.25
CA VAL A 154 -2.95 10.47 -5.95
C VAL A 154 -2.65 9.67 -7.21
N LYS A 155 -1.36 9.45 -7.51
CA LYS A 155 -0.94 8.74 -8.72
C LYS A 155 0.19 7.77 -8.43
N TRP A 156 0.07 6.57 -8.99
CA TRP A 156 1.16 5.59 -9.08
C TRP A 156 2.08 5.98 -10.25
N THR A 157 3.37 6.15 -9.97
CA THR A 157 4.38 6.53 -10.97
C THR A 157 5.40 5.42 -11.24
N GLU A 158 5.64 4.57 -10.26
CA GLU A 158 6.60 3.47 -10.32
C GLU A 158 6.22 2.36 -9.33
N PRO A 159 6.70 1.12 -9.55
CA PRO A 159 6.41 0.01 -8.65
C PRO A 159 6.84 0.27 -7.20
N LEU A 160 5.94 -0.04 -6.27
CA LEU A 160 6.10 0.28 -4.85
C LEU A 160 6.81 -0.85 -4.08
N THR A 161 6.41 -2.09 -4.35
CA THR A 161 6.69 -3.31 -3.57
C THR A 161 7.15 -4.49 -4.43
N VAL A 162 7.08 -4.35 -5.77
CA VAL A 162 7.40 -5.41 -6.73
C VAL A 162 8.82 -5.92 -6.54
N LYS A 163 9.81 -5.04 -6.35
CA LYS A 163 11.23 -5.42 -6.26
C LYS A 163 11.48 -6.44 -5.15
N GLU A 164 11.07 -6.14 -3.92
CA GLU A 164 11.30 -7.00 -2.76
C GLU A 164 10.46 -8.29 -2.86
N THR A 165 9.23 -8.20 -3.36
CA THR A 165 8.34 -9.35 -3.52
C THR A 165 8.86 -10.33 -4.58
N VAL A 166 9.35 -9.84 -5.72
CA VAL A 166 9.93 -10.65 -6.79
C VAL A 166 11.22 -11.31 -6.33
N TYR A 167 12.08 -10.59 -5.62
CA TYR A 167 13.27 -11.19 -5.01
C TYR A 167 12.88 -12.33 -4.05
N ALA A 168 11.92 -12.11 -3.16
CA ALA A 168 11.43 -13.15 -2.25
C ALA A 168 10.88 -14.37 -3.00
N GLN A 169 10.06 -14.16 -4.05
CA GLN A 169 9.53 -15.24 -4.87
C GLN A 169 10.62 -16.00 -5.63
N SER A 170 11.74 -15.36 -6.00
CA SER A 170 12.85 -16.01 -6.71
C SER A 170 13.61 -17.02 -5.85
N LEU A 171 13.43 -16.99 -4.53
CA LEU A 171 14.14 -17.84 -3.56
C LEU A 171 13.40 -19.14 -3.22
N THR A 172 12.18 -19.34 -3.72
CA THR A 172 11.32 -20.49 -3.38
C THR A 172 10.34 -20.83 -4.50
N ASP A 173 9.99 -22.11 -4.61
CA ASP A 173 8.90 -22.57 -5.49
C ASP A 173 7.51 -22.37 -4.88
N LYS A 174 7.43 -22.10 -3.57
CA LYS A 174 6.16 -21.83 -2.89
C LYS A 174 5.63 -20.43 -3.25
N PRO A 175 4.31 -20.22 -3.29
CA PRO A 175 3.75 -18.90 -3.55
C PRO A 175 4.12 -17.91 -2.45
N VAL A 176 4.67 -16.75 -2.83
CA VAL A 176 4.92 -15.62 -1.92
C VAL A 176 3.82 -14.58 -2.10
N LYS A 177 3.32 -14.03 -0.98
CA LYS A 177 2.34 -12.95 -0.99
C LYS A 177 2.96 -11.62 -1.38
N GLY A 178 2.36 -10.93 -2.37
CA GLY A 178 2.45 -9.48 -2.47
C GLY A 178 1.64 -8.82 -1.36
N MET A 179 2.18 -7.79 -0.72
CA MET A 179 1.59 -7.17 0.48
C MET A 179 1.29 -5.71 0.22
N LEU A 180 0.03 -5.31 0.28
CA LEU A 180 -0.41 -3.94 0.05
C LEU A 180 -1.37 -3.47 1.16
N THR A 181 -1.39 -2.15 1.38
CA THR A 181 -2.42 -1.53 2.21
C THR A 181 -3.53 -1.00 1.29
N GLY A 182 -4.78 -1.25 1.67
CA GLY A 182 -5.93 -0.86 0.87
C GLY A 182 -6.23 0.64 0.89
N PRO A 183 -7.01 1.13 -0.08
CA PRO A 183 -7.31 2.54 -0.25
C PRO A 183 -8.02 3.19 0.94
N VAL A 184 -8.91 2.46 1.64
CA VAL A 184 -9.66 3.00 2.77
C VAL A 184 -8.72 3.26 3.95
N THR A 185 -7.77 2.36 4.20
CA THR A 185 -6.77 2.50 5.28
C THR A 185 -5.75 3.55 4.97
N ILE A 186 -5.21 3.60 3.74
CA ILE A 186 -4.30 4.67 3.33
C ILE A 186 -4.97 6.04 3.54
N LEU A 187 -6.25 6.17 3.19
CA LEU A 187 -7.00 7.41 3.41
C LEU A 187 -7.24 7.70 4.90
N ASN A 188 -7.78 6.74 5.66
CA ASN A 188 -8.17 6.95 7.06
C ASN A 188 -6.99 7.24 7.99
N TRP A 189 -5.82 6.65 7.71
CA TRP A 189 -4.60 6.86 8.50
C TRP A 189 -3.66 7.92 7.91
N SER A 190 -4.17 8.73 6.98
CA SER A 190 -3.52 9.94 6.48
C SER A 190 -4.34 11.17 6.87
N PHE A 191 -3.70 12.34 6.87
CA PHE A 191 -4.43 13.60 6.84
C PHE A 191 -4.93 13.83 5.42
N GLU A 192 -6.24 13.72 5.23
CA GLU A 192 -6.86 13.93 3.93
C GLU A 192 -6.88 15.40 3.51
N ARG A 193 -7.05 15.61 2.20
CA ARG A 193 -7.44 16.90 1.65
C ARG A 193 -8.97 17.04 1.70
N VAL A 194 -9.45 18.27 1.86
CA VAL A 194 -10.89 18.58 2.05
C VAL A 194 -11.47 19.46 0.95
N ASP A 195 -10.71 19.70 -0.12
CA ASP A 195 -11.10 20.55 -1.25
C ASP A 195 -11.87 19.78 -2.35
N ILE A 196 -11.90 18.45 -2.29
CA ILE A 196 -12.66 17.57 -3.19
C ILE A 196 -13.42 16.50 -2.38
N PRO A 197 -14.41 15.80 -2.96
CA PRO A 197 -15.10 14.72 -2.26
C PRO A 197 -14.13 13.64 -1.77
N ARG A 198 -14.35 13.17 -0.53
CA ARG A 198 -13.54 12.10 0.09
C ARG A 198 -13.47 10.84 -0.76
N THR A 199 -14.58 10.47 -1.39
CA THR A 199 -14.67 9.32 -2.29
C THR A 199 -13.76 9.46 -3.50
N THR A 200 -13.64 10.66 -4.07
CA THR A 200 -12.70 10.94 -5.16
C THR A 200 -11.26 10.68 -4.73
N VAL A 201 -10.85 11.13 -3.54
CA VAL A 201 -9.50 10.85 -3.00
C VAL A 201 -9.31 9.34 -2.81
N GLN A 202 -10.31 8.66 -2.24
CA GLN A 202 -10.27 7.22 -2.01
C GLN A 202 -10.11 6.42 -3.31
N ASP A 203 -10.83 6.82 -4.37
CA ASP A 203 -10.77 6.16 -5.67
C ASP A 203 -9.47 6.46 -6.42
N GLN A 204 -8.88 7.65 -6.26
CA GLN A 204 -7.53 7.93 -6.77
C GLN A 204 -6.49 6.99 -6.14
N ILE A 205 -6.56 6.79 -4.81
CA ILE A 205 -5.70 5.82 -4.11
C ILE A 205 -5.98 4.41 -4.64
N ALA A 206 -7.24 4.04 -4.82
CA ALA A 206 -7.59 2.72 -5.31
C ALA A 206 -7.04 2.42 -6.70
N LEU A 207 -7.06 3.38 -7.63
CA LEU A 207 -6.43 3.23 -8.95
C LEU A 207 -4.91 3.10 -8.86
N ALA A 208 -4.28 3.86 -7.96
CA ALA A 208 -2.83 3.72 -7.72
C ALA A 208 -2.47 2.33 -7.16
N ILE A 209 -3.28 1.80 -6.25
CA ILE A 209 -3.11 0.44 -5.72
C ILE A 209 -3.45 -0.61 -6.78
N ASN A 210 -4.42 -0.37 -7.67
CA ASN A 210 -4.72 -1.26 -8.79
C ASN A 210 -3.50 -1.42 -9.73
N ALA A 211 -2.82 -0.32 -10.04
CA ALA A 211 -1.61 -0.34 -10.85
C ALA A 211 -0.52 -1.20 -10.19
N GLU A 212 -0.32 -1.08 -8.88
CA GLU A 212 0.63 -1.91 -8.14
C GLU A 212 0.22 -3.39 -8.10
N VAL A 213 -1.07 -3.69 -7.91
CA VAL A 213 -1.62 -5.06 -7.96
C VAL A 213 -1.34 -5.70 -9.33
N LEU A 214 -1.57 -4.96 -10.41
CA LEU A 214 -1.30 -5.43 -11.77
C LEU A 214 0.20 -5.61 -12.01
N ALA A 215 1.04 -4.69 -11.53
CA ALA A 215 2.49 -4.82 -11.64
C ALA A 215 3.02 -6.06 -10.90
N LEU A 216 2.46 -6.39 -9.73
CA LEU A 216 2.77 -7.63 -9.01
C LEU A 216 2.33 -8.87 -9.82
N GLU A 217 1.12 -8.88 -10.38
CA GLU A 217 0.62 -9.98 -11.21
C GLU A 217 1.49 -10.19 -12.47
N GLU A 218 1.86 -9.10 -13.15
CA GLU A 218 2.71 -9.10 -14.35
C GLU A 218 4.11 -9.65 -14.06
N ASN A 219 4.63 -9.43 -12.84
CA ASN A 219 5.89 -9.99 -12.37
C ASN A 219 5.74 -11.38 -11.73
N GLY A 220 4.62 -12.06 -11.97
CA GLY A 220 4.42 -13.47 -11.63
C GLY A 220 3.96 -13.73 -10.19
N ILE A 221 3.66 -12.69 -9.40
CA ILE A 221 3.15 -12.86 -8.04
C ILE A 221 1.69 -13.33 -8.10
N LYS A 222 1.44 -14.53 -7.56
CA LYS A 222 0.16 -15.24 -7.71
C LYS A 222 -0.82 -14.97 -6.57
N VAL A 223 -0.33 -14.55 -5.42
CA VAL A 223 -1.12 -14.29 -4.22
C VAL A 223 -0.83 -12.86 -3.79
N ILE A 224 -1.86 -12.02 -3.70
CA ILE A 224 -1.71 -10.62 -3.30
C ILE A 224 -2.71 -10.37 -2.19
N GLN A 225 -2.21 -9.89 -1.06
CA GLN A 225 -2.98 -9.47 0.10
C GLN A 225 -3.07 -7.95 0.10
N VAL A 226 -4.29 -7.44 0.27
CA VAL A 226 -4.59 -6.01 0.38
C VAL A 226 -5.33 -5.79 1.71
N ASP A 227 -4.66 -5.15 2.66
CA ASP A 227 -5.14 -5.06 4.04
C ASP A 227 -5.96 -3.78 4.29
N GLU A 228 -7.14 -3.94 4.90
CA GLU A 228 -8.04 -2.83 5.26
C GLU A 228 -8.38 -2.77 6.76
N PRO A 229 -7.38 -2.62 7.67
CA PRO A 229 -7.64 -2.55 9.11
C PRO A 229 -8.49 -1.34 9.52
N ALA A 230 -8.44 -0.22 8.77
CA ALA A 230 -9.18 0.98 9.11
C ALA A 230 -10.61 1.03 8.53
N LEU A 231 -11.08 -0.03 7.85
CA LEU A 231 -12.44 -0.08 7.29
C LEU A 231 -13.51 0.15 8.36
N ARG A 232 -13.35 -0.45 9.54
CA ARG A 232 -14.31 -0.26 10.63
C ARG A 232 -14.08 1.05 11.38
N GLU A 233 -12.83 1.52 11.45
CA GLU A 233 -12.47 2.77 12.11
C GLU A 233 -13.12 3.98 11.43
N GLY A 234 -13.16 3.98 10.08
CA GLY A 234 -13.79 5.05 9.31
C GLY A 234 -15.32 5.02 9.27
N LEU A 235 -15.96 4.01 9.87
CA LEU A 235 -17.42 3.89 9.87
C LEU A 235 -18.04 5.09 10.62
N PRO A 236 -18.96 5.84 10.01
CA PRO A 236 -19.57 6.99 10.67
C PRO A 236 -20.22 6.63 12.01
N LEU A 237 -20.16 7.54 12.99
CA LEU A 237 -20.72 7.26 14.32
C LEU A 237 -22.25 7.08 14.31
N ARG A 238 -22.95 7.67 13.33
CA ARG A 238 -24.40 7.55 13.15
C ARG A 238 -24.72 6.50 12.10
N SER A 239 -25.61 5.57 12.44
CA SER A 239 -25.96 4.41 11.59
C SER A 239 -26.60 4.78 10.26
N GLU A 240 -27.28 5.92 10.19
CA GLU A 240 -27.90 6.44 8.97
C GLU A 240 -26.90 6.71 7.83
N TYR A 241 -25.60 6.85 8.14
CA TYR A 241 -24.55 7.05 7.13
C TYR A 241 -23.75 5.76 6.81
N HIS A 242 -24.04 4.65 7.47
CA HIS A 242 -23.27 3.41 7.31
C HIS A 242 -23.38 2.83 5.91
N GLU A 243 -24.58 2.81 5.34
CA GLU A 243 -24.82 2.21 4.02
C GLU A 243 -23.98 2.88 2.93
N GLN A 244 -23.99 4.21 2.89
CA GLN A 244 -23.23 4.98 1.91
C GLN A 244 -21.71 4.80 2.11
N TYR A 245 -21.23 4.89 3.36
CA TYR A 245 -19.82 4.66 3.67
C TYR A 245 -19.35 3.27 3.21
N LEU A 246 -20.11 2.22 3.57
CA LEU A 246 -19.77 0.85 3.21
C LEU A 246 -19.81 0.64 1.70
N LYS A 247 -20.77 1.25 1.00
CA LYS A 247 -20.84 1.22 -0.47
C LYS A 247 -19.58 1.80 -1.10
N ASP A 248 -19.15 2.97 -0.64
CA ASP A 248 -17.97 3.66 -1.19
C ASP A 248 -16.68 2.94 -0.83
N ALA A 249 -16.50 2.52 0.43
CA ALA A 249 -15.36 1.76 0.90
C ALA A 249 -15.19 0.42 0.14
N VAL A 250 -16.28 -0.32 -0.04
CA VAL A 250 -16.28 -1.57 -0.81
C VAL A 250 -16.02 -1.30 -2.30
N HIS A 251 -16.57 -0.22 -2.86
CA HIS A 251 -16.31 0.16 -4.24
C HIS A 251 -14.81 0.38 -4.48
N SER A 252 -14.14 1.22 -3.69
CA SER A 252 -12.73 1.52 -3.87
C SER A 252 -11.84 0.29 -3.65
N PHE A 253 -12.14 -0.57 -2.67
CA PHE A 253 -11.41 -1.83 -2.50
C PHE A 253 -11.53 -2.74 -3.74
N LYS A 254 -12.71 -2.80 -4.34
CA LYS A 254 -12.94 -3.58 -5.55
C LYS A 254 -12.28 -2.94 -6.77
N LEU A 255 -12.27 -1.62 -6.87
CA LEU A 255 -11.54 -0.87 -7.89
C LEU A 255 -10.04 -1.23 -7.84
N ALA A 256 -9.47 -1.32 -6.64
CA ALA A 256 -8.08 -1.72 -6.44
C ALA A 256 -7.78 -3.18 -6.84
N THR A 257 -8.72 -4.11 -6.67
CA THR A 257 -8.42 -5.56 -6.69
C THR A 257 -9.10 -6.37 -7.79
N SER A 258 -9.97 -5.77 -8.60
CA SER A 258 -10.80 -6.52 -9.54
C SER A 258 -10.14 -6.79 -10.91
N SER A 259 -9.04 -6.10 -11.25
CA SER A 259 -8.40 -6.16 -12.57
C SER A 259 -7.58 -7.43 -12.84
N VAL A 260 -7.17 -8.16 -11.79
CA VAL A 260 -6.42 -9.42 -11.90
C VAL A 260 -7.22 -10.54 -12.58
N LYS A 261 -6.50 -11.51 -13.13
CA LYS A 261 -7.04 -12.68 -13.84
C LYS A 261 -7.84 -13.62 -12.93
#